data_AF-A0A151Z057-F1
#
_entry.id   AF-A0A151Z057-F1
#
_cell.length_a   1.000
_cell.length_b   1.000
_cell.length_c   1.000
_cell.angle_alpha   90.00
_cell.angle_beta   90.00
_cell.angle_gamma   90.00
#
_symmetry.space_group_name_H-M   'P 1'
#
loop_
_entity.id
_entity.type
_entity.pdbx_description
1 polymer ?
#
loop_
_entity_poly.entity_id
_entity_poly.type
_entity_poly.pdbx_seq_one_letter_code
_entity_poly.pdbx_strand_id
1 'polypeptide(L)'
;MIQKQNFATDKGAIRHLEALIESGKIEEYPLLGEGLSGKVYDYDGFAVKVYKENYSENDDYKTLSGLNGHPAFPAFHYIDQRKRWMVVEKVDGFTLAEAVRSGEKLDSRTYAQIEEIVEDCYDEGIIPSDLHLNNLMLDKDTNRIRVIDTGRFFFTEDKEAYRSRIGEELECLQYHCGLFGSLFSSSRHKHRRRRKYSSSYPRRYKYSSSYPRHHKYSSSYPRRRRYSSPFFSSSDRYRHRKYKKYFSFSSS
;
A
#
# COMPACT_ATOMS: atom_id res chain seq x y z
N MET A 1 4.70 27.56 -25.95
CA MET A 1 3.86 26.41 -25.54
C MET A 1 4.30 25.22 -26.36
N ILE A 2 4.96 24.23 -25.73
CA ILE A 2 5.26 22.96 -26.40
C ILE A 2 3.92 22.24 -26.52
N GLN A 3 3.47 21.93 -27.74
CA GLN A 3 2.32 21.05 -27.94
C GLN A 3 2.67 19.70 -27.30
N LYS A 4 2.02 19.35 -26.18
CA LYS A 4 2.15 18.00 -25.63
C LYS A 4 1.63 17.02 -26.68
N GLN A 5 2.46 16.06 -27.04
CA GLN A 5 2.15 15.04 -28.04
C GLN A 5 0.92 14.25 -27.58
N ASN A 6 -0.10 14.11 -28.43
CA ASN A 6 -1.29 13.35 -28.06
C ASN A 6 -1.18 11.92 -28.62
N PHE A 7 -0.58 11.02 -27.84
CA PHE A 7 -0.41 9.62 -28.22
C PHE A 7 -1.72 8.88 -28.53
N ALA A 8 -2.87 9.37 -28.05
CA ALA A 8 -4.17 8.77 -28.38
C ALA A 8 -4.52 8.91 -29.88
N THR A 9 -3.94 9.89 -30.58
CA THR A 9 -4.27 10.19 -31.98
C THR A 9 -3.07 10.31 -32.92
N ASP A 10 -1.84 10.45 -32.39
CA ASP A 10 -0.63 10.57 -33.19
C ASP A 10 -0.07 9.21 -33.63
N LYS A 11 -0.59 8.72 -34.77
CA LYS A 11 -0.09 7.48 -35.41
C LYS A 11 1.38 7.56 -35.84
N GLY A 12 1.93 8.76 -36.05
CA GLY A 12 3.34 8.93 -36.39
C GLY A 12 4.23 8.63 -35.20
N ALA A 13 3.89 9.20 -34.04
CA ALA A 13 4.57 8.95 -32.77
C ALA A 13 4.51 7.48 -32.38
N ILE A 14 3.33 6.84 -32.49
CA ILE A 14 3.16 5.41 -32.18
C ILE A 14 4.09 4.54 -33.04
N ARG A 15 4.11 4.75 -34.37
CA ARG A 15 4.99 3.98 -35.27
C ARG A 15 6.47 4.20 -34.97
N HIS A 16 6.85 5.42 -34.61
CA HIS A 16 8.22 5.71 -34.24
C HIS A 16 8.62 4.98 -32.95
N LEU A 17 7.78 5.04 -31.93
CA LEU A 17 8.00 4.36 -30.65
C LEU A 17 8.03 2.84 -30.82
N GLU A 18 7.14 2.27 -31.65
CA GLU A 18 7.17 0.85 -32.01
C GLU A 18 8.53 0.46 -32.62
N ALA A 19 9.02 1.22 -33.61
CA ALA A 19 10.32 0.97 -34.22
C ALA A 19 11.49 1.10 -33.22
N LEU A 20 11.42 2.05 -32.27
CA LEU A 20 12.41 2.18 -31.20
C LEU A 20 12.42 0.95 -30.28
N ILE A 21 11.25 0.45 -29.90
CA ILE A 21 11.13 -0.73 -29.04
C ILE A 21 11.61 -1.98 -29.77
N GLU A 22 11.21 -2.18 -31.03
CA GLU A 22 11.61 -3.35 -31.82
C GLU A 22 13.10 -3.40 -32.14
N SER A 23 13.73 -2.22 -32.31
CA SER A 23 15.18 -2.13 -32.51
C SER A 23 15.98 -2.15 -31.19
N GLY A 24 15.33 -2.15 -30.03
CA GLY A 24 15.97 -2.08 -28.71
C GLY A 24 16.49 -0.69 -28.32
N LYS A 25 16.33 0.32 -29.18
CA LYS A 25 16.81 1.69 -28.94
C LYS A 25 16.05 2.43 -27.83
N ILE A 26 14.89 1.92 -27.41
CA ILE A 26 14.19 2.46 -26.23
C ILE A 26 15.07 2.41 -24.97
N GLU A 27 16.04 1.50 -24.89
CA GLU A 27 16.96 1.40 -23.75
C GLU A 27 17.97 2.58 -23.68
N GLU A 28 18.07 3.40 -24.72
CA GLU A 28 18.84 4.65 -24.71
C GLU A 28 18.12 5.79 -23.94
N TYR A 29 16.83 5.63 -23.66
CA TYR A 29 16.03 6.58 -22.88
C TYR A 29 16.16 6.33 -21.38
N PRO A 30 15.96 7.36 -20.53
CA PRO A 30 16.06 7.20 -19.08
C PRO A 30 15.11 6.10 -18.56
N LEU A 31 15.67 5.13 -17.85
CA LEU A 31 14.89 4.11 -17.14
C LEU A 31 14.28 4.73 -15.88
N LEU A 32 12.94 4.77 -15.83
CA LEU A 32 12.17 5.24 -14.68
C LEU A 32 11.99 4.14 -13.62
N GLY A 33 11.92 2.88 -14.05
CA GLY A 33 11.78 1.76 -13.14
C GLY A 33 11.83 0.41 -13.84
N GLU A 34 12.14 -0.64 -13.09
CA GLU A 34 12.07 -2.01 -13.54
C GLU A 34 11.35 -2.86 -12.50
N GLY A 35 10.36 -3.62 -12.97
CA GLY A 35 9.58 -4.54 -12.15
C GLY A 35 9.60 -5.97 -12.69
N LEU A 36 8.74 -6.80 -12.10
CA LEU A 36 8.52 -8.17 -12.55
C LEU A 36 7.91 -8.21 -13.95
N SER A 37 7.01 -7.27 -14.26
CA SER A 37 6.25 -7.21 -15.50
C SER A 37 6.99 -6.59 -16.67
N GLY A 38 7.94 -5.69 -16.41
CA GLY A 38 8.52 -4.87 -17.47
C GLY A 38 9.52 -3.83 -17.00
N LYS A 39 9.98 -3.03 -17.96
CA LYS A 39 10.80 -1.83 -17.75
C LYS A 39 9.97 -0.61 -18.16
N VAL A 40 10.12 0.51 -17.45
CA VAL A 40 9.43 1.77 -17.72
C VAL A 40 10.45 2.82 -18.10
N TYR A 41 10.25 3.49 -19.23
CA TYR A 41 11.16 4.51 -19.77
C TYR A 41 10.50 5.88 -19.86
N ASP A 42 11.29 6.93 -19.69
CA ASP A 42 10.89 8.31 -19.95
C ASP A 42 11.05 8.62 -21.44
N TYR A 43 9.94 8.74 -22.16
CA TYR A 43 9.92 9.06 -23.58
C TYR A 43 9.12 10.34 -23.80
N ASP A 44 9.78 11.44 -24.18
CA ASP A 44 9.16 12.74 -24.47
C ASP A 44 8.17 13.23 -23.39
N GLY A 45 8.47 12.95 -22.10
CA GLY A 45 7.62 13.33 -20.98
C GLY A 45 6.46 12.36 -20.70
N PHE A 46 6.44 11.20 -21.34
CA PHE A 46 5.54 10.08 -21.06
C PHE A 46 6.29 8.93 -20.41
N ALA A 47 5.55 8.10 -19.68
CA ALA A 47 6.06 6.83 -19.18
C ALA A 47 5.67 5.71 -20.14
N VAL A 48 6.66 5.03 -20.70
CA VAL A 48 6.47 3.90 -21.62
C VAL A 48 6.85 2.61 -20.92
N LYS A 49 5.85 1.79 -20.58
CA LYS A 49 6.07 0.47 -19.98
C LYS A 49 6.22 -0.54 -21.12
N VAL A 50 7.39 -1.18 -21.19
CA VAL A 50 7.70 -2.29 -22.10
C VAL A 50 7.67 -3.58 -21.29
N TYR A 51 6.77 -4.50 -21.66
CA TYR A 51 6.55 -5.75 -20.94
C TYR A 51 7.62 -6.80 -21.29
N LYS A 52 8.01 -7.60 -20.30
CA LYS A 52 8.89 -8.77 -20.50
C LYS A 52 8.13 -9.89 -21.23
N GLU A 53 8.84 -10.70 -22.01
CA GLU A 53 8.23 -11.86 -22.68
C GLU A 53 7.67 -12.86 -21.65
N ASN A 54 6.50 -13.45 -21.96
CA ASN A 54 5.81 -14.46 -21.16
C ASN A 54 5.34 -14.03 -19.76
N TYR A 55 5.23 -12.72 -19.49
CA TYR A 55 4.65 -12.28 -18.22
C TYR A 55 3.11 -12.32 -18.24
N SER A 56 2.50 -12.88 -17.19
CA SER A 56 1.05 -13.13 -17.11
C SER A 56 0.21 -11.94 -16.66
N GLU A 57 0.82 -10.88 -16.11
CA GLU A 57 0.11 -9.68 -15.64
C GLU A 57 0.42 -8.49 -16.59
N ASN A 58 -0.32 -8.42 -17.70
CA ASN A 58 -0.25 -7.33 -18.70
C ASN A 58 -1.59 -6.60 -18.85
N ASP A 59 -2.42 -6.65 -17.81
CA ASP A 59 -3.78 -6.12 -17.82
C ASP A 59 -3.88 -4.75 -17.14
N ASP A 60 -2.76 -4.10 -16.77
CA ASP A 60 -2.73 -2.76 -16.17
C ASP A 60 -3.57 -1.77 -16.98
N TYR A 61 -3.48 -1.86 -18.32
CA TYR A 61 -4.21 -0.99 -19.24
C TYR A 61 -5.73 -1.12 -19.08
N LYS A 62 -6.26 -2.27 -18.67
CA LYS A 62 -7.71 -2.46 -18.44
C LYS A 62 -8.14 -1.66 -17.22
N THR A 63 -7.39 -1.79 -16.12
CA THR A 63 -7.67 -1.08 -14.88
C THR A 63 -7.48 0.43 -15.06
N LEU A 64 -6.36 0.85 -15.65
CA LEU A 64 -6.11 2.27 -15.93
C LEU A 64 -7.12 2.87 -16.92
N SER A 65 -7.59 2.10 -17.91
CA SER A 65 -8.65 2.57 -18.81
C SER A 65 -9.97 2.77 -18.08
N GLY A 66 -10.27 1.95 -17.06
CA GLY A 66 -11.46 2.14 -16.20
C GLY A 66 -11.32 3.32 -15.24
N LEU A 67 -10.10 3.55 -14.73
CA LEU A 67 -9.75 4.64 -13.82
C LEU A 67 -9.40 5.96 -14.54
N ASN A 68 -9.62 6.04 -15.86
CA ASN A 68 -9.15 7.15 -16.66
C ASN A 68 -9.84 8.46 -16.24
N GLY A 69 -9.05 9.46 -15.84
CA GLY A 69 -9.54 10.73 -15.31
C GLY A 69 -9.60 10.81 -13.78
N HIS A 70 -9.38 9.70 -13.07
CA HIS A 70 -9.23 9.72 -11.62
C HIS A 70 -7.88 10.38 -11.23
N PRO A 71 -7.87 11.39 -10.34
CA PRO A 71 -6.68 12.20 -10.08
C PRO A 71 -5.52 11.42 -9.46
N ALA A 72 -5.80 10.28 -8.83
CA ALA A 72 -4.79 9.42 -8.22
C ALA A 72 -4.04 8.51 -9.20
N PHE A 73 -4.49 8.37 -10.45
CA PHE A 73 -3.92 7.42 -11.41
C PHE A 73 -3.35 8.14 -12.62
N PRO A 74 -2.22 7.69 -13.19
CA PRO A 74 -1.73 8.19 -14.48
C PRO A 74 -2.79 8.05 -15.57
N ALA A 75 -2.96 9.09 -16.38
CA ALA A 75 -3.81 8.98 -17.56
C ALA A 75 -3.27 7.91 -18.51
N PHE A 76 -4.15 7.02 -18.96
CA PHE A 76 -3.82 6.02 -19.96
C PHE A 76 -3.90 6.64 -21.37
N HIS A 77 -2.85 6.47 -22.17
CA HIS A 77 -2.80 7.04 -23.53
C HIS A 77 -2.90 6.00 -24.63
N TYR A 78 -2.20 4.87 -24.51
CA TYR A 78 -2.11 3.89 -25.59
C TYR A 78 -1.65 2.50 -25.09
N ILE A 79 -2.14 1.44 -25.73
CA ILE A 79 -1.65 0.06 -25.59
C ILE A 79 -1.41 -0.49 -27.00
N ASP A 80 -0.26 -1.12 -27.19
CA ASP A 80 0.06 -1.85 -28.41
C ASP A 80 -0.98 -2.96 -28.69
N GLN A 81 -1.26 -3.23 -29.96
CA GLN A 81 -2.19 -4.29 -30.37
C GLN A 81 -1.77 -5.66 -29.86
N ARG A 82 -0.45 -5.91 -29.80
CA ARG A 82 0.12 -7.17 -29.26
C ARG A 82 0.33 -7.11 -27.74
N LYS A 83 -0.08 -6.02 -27.09
CA LYS A 83 0.04 -5.77 -25.63
C LYS A 83 1.47 -5.92 -25.12
N ARG A 84 2.47 -5.57 -25.94
CA ARG A 84 3.89 -5.65 -25.55
C ARG A 84 4.39 -4.39 -24.87
N TRP A 85 3.68 -3.27 -25.02
CA TRP A 85 4.02 -2.03 -24.39
C TRP A 85 2.81 -1.09 -24.32
N MET A 86 2.84 -0.15 -23.36
CA MET A 86 1.84 0.89 -23.21
C MET A 86 2.46 2.26 -22.95
N VAL A 87 1.69 3.31 -23.23
CA VAL A 87 2.02 4.71 -22.93
C VAL A 87 1.03 5.23 -21.91
N VAL A 88 1.56 5.79 -20.83
CA VAL A 88 0.79 6.45 -19.77
C VAL A 88 1.41 7.80 -19.43
N GLU A 89 0.65 8.63 -18.73
CA GLU A 89 1.15 9.87 -18.14
C GLU A 89 2.38 9.59 -17.28
N LYS A 90 3.44 10.39 -17.44
CA LYS A 90 4.56 10.36 -16.51
C LYS A 90 4.20 11.15 -15.27
N VAL A 91 4.22 10.51 -14.11
CA VAL A 91 4.19 11.20 -12.82
C VAL A 91 5.59 11.70 -12.52
N ASP A 92 5.73 13.01 -12.32
CA ASP A 92 7.00 13.64 -12.01
C ASP A 92 7.14 13.80 -10.50
N GLY A 93 8.08 13.08 -9.89
CA GLY A 93 8.21 13.01 -8.45
C GLY A 93 9.08 11.85 -7.99
N PHE A 94 8.84 11.39 -6.77
CA PHE A 94 9.56 10.28 -6.16
C PHE A 94 8.60 9.29 -5.54
N THR A 95 9.00 8.01 -5.54
CA THR A 95 8.26 6.96 -4.84
C THR A 95 8.32 7.21 -3.32
N LEU A 96 7.28 6.79 -2.59
CA LEU A 96 7.31 6.86 -1.14
C LEU A 96 8.43 5.99 -0.55
N ALA A 97 8.84 4.95 -1.27
CA ALA A 97 10.00 4.14 -0.89
C ALA A 97 11.32 4.91 -1.01
N GLU A 98 11.48 5.76 -2.03
CA GLU A 98 12.62 6.68 -2.15
C GLU A 98 12.65 7.68 -1.00
N ALA A 99 11.51 8.29 -0.67
CA ALA A 99 11.38 9.21 0.45
C ALA A 99 11.78 8.56 1.78
N VAL A 100 11.26 7.36 2.06
CA VAL A 100 11.63 6.62 3.28
C VAL A 100 13.12 6.27 3.29
N ARG A 101 13.71 5.89 2.14
CA ARG A 101 15.15 5.59 2.03
C ARG A 101 16.03 6.82 2.19
N SER A 102 15.57 8.00 1.78
CA SER A 102 16.29 9.27 1.98
C SER A 102 16.19 9.78 3.43
N GLY A 103 15.42 9.10 4.29
CA GLY A 103 15.23 9.44 5.69
C GLY A 103 14.04 10.36 5.94
N GLU A 104 13.24 10.64 4.92
CA GLU A 104 11.98 11.36 5.09
C GLU A 104 10.97 10.51 5.88
N LYS A 105 10.21 11.18 6.73
CA LYS A 105 9.08 10.55 7.44
C LYS A 105 7.82 10.83 6.65
N LEU A 106 7.17 9.77 6.19
CA LEU A 106 5.80 9.88 5.69
C LEU A 106 4.90 10.30 6.85
N ASP A 107 4.03 11.28 6.61
CA ASP A 107 3.19 11.89 7.64
C ASP A 107 1.74 11.39 7.58
N SER A 108 0.90 11.88 8.50
CA SER A 108 -0.52 11.52 8.52
C SER A 108 -1.28 11.99 7.27
N ARG A 109 -0.81 13.06 6.61
CA ARG A 109 -1.43 13.56 5.37
C ARG A 109 -1.16 12.62 4.20
N THR A 110 0.03 12.03 4.15
CA THR A 110 0.40 10.99 3.18
C THR A 110 -0.52 9.78 3.34
N TYR A 111 -0.66 9.30 4.57
CA TYR A 111 -1.53 8.15 4.85
C TYR A 111 -3.01 8.44 4.55
N ALA A 112 -3.52 9.63 4.90
CA ALA A 112 -4.90 10.01 4.59
C ALA A 112 -5.19 10.03 3.09
N GLN A 113 -4.25 10.47 2.26
CA GLN A 113 -4.41 10.40 0.80
C GLN A 113 -4.43 8.96 0.28
N ILE A 114 -3.64 8.07 0.87
CA ILE A 114 -3.66 6.64 0.51
C ILE A 114 -5.01 6.02 0.88
N GLU A 115 -5.55 6.34 2.06
CA GLU A 115 -6.88 5.88 2.47
C GLU A 115 -7.98 6.38 1.51
N GLU A 116 -7.95 7.67 1.14
CA GLU A 116 -8.87 8.26 0.16
C GLU A 116 -8.84 7.49 -1.18
N ILE A 117 -7.65 7.22 -1.72
CA ILE A 117 -7.49 6.46 -2.97
C ILE A 117 -8.08 5.04 -2.87
N VAL A 118 -7.87 4.38 -1.73
CA VAL A 118 -8.38 3.02 -1.50
C VAL A 118 -9.91 3.03 -1.34
N GLU A 119 -10.46 4.05 -0.67
CA GLU A 119 -11.90 4.27 -0.55
C GLU A 119 -12.54 4.48 -1.94
N ASP A 120 -11.97 5.36 -2.76
CA ASP A 120 -12.44 5.64 -4.11
C ASP A 120 -12.45 4.35 -4.97
N CYS A 121 -11.36 3.57 -4.95
CA CYS A 121 -11.30 2.29 -5.64
C CYS A 121 -12.39 1.33 -5.15
N TYR A 122 -12.54 1.21 -3.83
CA TYR A 122 -13.50 0.30 -3.21
C TYR A 122 -14.94 0.67 -3.59
N ASP A 123 -15.26 1.96 -3.66
CA ASP A 123 -16.59 2.43 -4.04
C ASP A 123 -16.91 2.12 -5.51
N GLU A 124 -15.92 2.16 -6.39
CA GLU A 124 -16.02 1.74 -7.80
C GLU A 124 -15.99 0.20 -8.00
N GLY A 125 -15.86 -0.59 -6.93
CA GLY A 125 -15.77 -2.05 -7.02
C GLY A 125 -14.40 -2.56 -7.49
N ILE A 126 -13.37 -1.71 -7.39
CA ILE A 126 -11.98 -2.00 -7.69
C ILE A 126 -11.28 -2.37 -6.40
N ILE A 127 -10.64 -3.54 -6.37
CA ILE A 127 -9.83 -3.98 -5.24
C ILE A 127 -8.38 -3.60 -5.53
N PRO A 128 -7.82 -2.62 -4.81
CA PRO A 128 -6.39 -2.36 -4.86
C PRO A 128 -5.67 -3.57 -4.27
N SER A 129 -4.67 -4.05 -4.99
CA SER A 129 -3.80 -5.12 -4.53
C SER A 129 -2.37 -4.79 -4.91
N ASP A 130 -1.43 -5.17 -4.04
CA ASP A 130 0.00 -4.82 -4.20
C ASP A 130 0.24 -3.32 -4.01
N LEU A 131 -0.53 -2.71 -3.10
CA LEU A 131 -0.38 -1.31 -2.72
C LEU A 131 0.80 -1.17 -1.74
N HIS A 132 1.99 -0.92 -2.29
CA HIS A 132 3.21 -0.75 -1.51
C HIS A 132 3.98 0.51 -1.91
N LEU A 133 4.92 0.95 -1.07
CA LEU A 133 5.62 2.23 -1.22
C LEU A 133 6.35 2.44 -2.56
N ASN A 134 6.75 1.38 -3.27
CA ASN A 134 7.35 1.51 -4.61
C ASN A 134 6.33 1.82 -5.72
N ASN A 135 5.04 1.54 -5.50
CA ASN A 135 3.96 1.77 -6.48
C ASN A 135 3.20 3.07 -6.20
N LEU A 136 3.61 3.81 -5.17
CA LEU A 136 3.04 5.08 -4.76
C LEU A 136 4.09 6.17 -4.97
N MET A 137 3.75 7.19 -5.74
CA MET A 137 4.60 8.37 -5.96
C MET A 137 3.98 9.61 -5.35
N LEU A 138 4.80 10.46 -4.73
CA LEU A 138 4.42 11.84 -4.46
C LEU A 138 4.76 12.68 -5.69
N ASP A 139 3.72 13.15 -6.37
CA ASP A 139 3.85 14.06 -7.49
C ASP A 139 4.34 15.43 -6.99
N LYS A 140 5.45 15.91 -7.52
CA LYS A 140 6.14 17.10 -6.99
C LYS A 140 5.41 18.41 -7.30
N ASP A 141 4.60 18.42 -8.36
CA ASP A 141 3.90 19.63 -8.82
C ASP A 141 2.57 19.80 -8.08
N THR A 142 1.85 18.69 -7.88
CA THR A 142 0.53 18.68 -7.23
C THR A 142 0.59 18.40 -5.73
N ASN A 143 1.71 17.84 -5.26
CA ASN A 143 1.89 17.33 -3.89
C ASN A 143 0.78 16.32 -3.52
N ARG A 144 0.37 15.50 -4.49
CA ARG A 144 -0.63 14.43 -4.36
C ARG A 144 0.00 13.06 -4.53
N ILE A 145 -0.56 12.07 -3.84
CA ILE A 145 -0.18 10.67 -4.05
C ILE A 145 -0.78 10.16 -5.36
N ARG A 146 0.06 9.52 -6.17
CA ARG A 146 -0.31 8.85 -7.42
C ARG A 146 0.04 7.36 -7.34
N VAL A 147 -0.85 6.49 -7.78
CA VAL A 147 -0.61 5.04 -7.92
C VAL A 147 -0.11 4.76 -9.33
N ILE A 148 1.14 4.34 -9.47
CA ILE A 148 1.80 4.21 -10.79
C ILE A 148 1.82 2.78 -11.34
N ASP A 149 1.43 1.78 -10.53
CA ASP A 149 1.28 0.40 -10.97
C ASP A 149 -0.05 -0.16 -10.44
N THR A 150 -0.92 -0.57 -11.37
CA THR A 150 -2.24 -1.14 -11.09
C THR A 150 -2.36 -2.57 -11.64
N GLY A 151 -1.25 -3.22 -12.00
CA GLY A 151 -1.26 -4.53 -12.66
C GLY A 151 -1.94 -5.64 -11.86
N ARG A 152 -2.09 -5.46 -10.55
CA ARG A 152 -2.78 -6.40 -9.64
C ARG A 152 -4.12 -5.92 -9.12
N PHE A 153 -4.57 -4.75 -9.55
CA PHE A 153 -5.89 -4.26 -9.22
C PHE A 153 -6.90 -5.04 -10.06
N PHE A 154 -8.08 -5.31 -9.49
CA PHE A 154 -9.12 -6.05 -10.21
C PHE A 154 -10.51 -5.59 -9.81
N PHE A 155 -11.46 -5.73 -10.74
CA PHE A 155 -12.87 -5.45 -10.51
C PHE A 155 -13.55 -6.67 -9.89
N THR A 156 -14.47 -6.44 -8.95
CA THR A 156 -15.29 -7.49 -8.34
C THR A 156 -16.68 -6.97 -8.00
N GLU A 157 -17.68 -7.84 -8.09
CA GLU A 157 -19.02 -7.56 -7.56
C GLU A 157 -19.10 -7.85 -6.04
N ASP A 158 -18.26 -8.75 -5.54
CA ASP A 158 -18.17 -9.10 -4.12
C ASP A 158 -16.98 -8.41 -3.46
N LYS A 159 -17.09 -7.09 -3.26
CA LYS A 159 -16.01 -6.29 -2.66
C LYS A 159 -15.85 -6.52 -1.15
N GLU A 160 -16.92 -6.90 -0.46
CA GLU A 160 -16.88 -7.15 1.00
C GLU A 160 -15.98 -8.35 1.36
N ALA A 161 -15.87 -9.36 0.48
CA ALA A 161 -14.95 -10.48 0.68
C ALA A 161 -13.47 -10.05 0.80
N TYR A 162 -13.09 -8.90 0.22
CA TYR A 162 -11.70 -8.43 0.19
C TYR A 162 -11.38 -7.37 1.24
N ARG A 163 -12.39 -6.89 1.97
CA ARG A 163 -12.26 -5.79 2.93
C ARG A 163 -11.19 -6.02 4.00
N SER A 164 -11.11 -7.24 4.54
CA SER A 164 -10.11 -7.58 5.56
C SER A 164 -8.69 -7.51 5.00
N ARG A 165 -8.48 -7.99 3.76
CA ARG A 165 -7.18 -7.95 3.09
C ARG A 165 -6.73 -6.52 2.80
N ILE A 166 -7.63 -5.67 2.31
CA ILE A 166 -7.36 -4.24 2.10
C ILE A 166 -6.91 -3.60 3.42
N GLY A 167 -7.61 -3.89 4.53
CA GLY A 167 -7.24 -3.40 5.85
C GLY A 167 -5.84 -3.81 6.29
N GLU A 168 -5.42 -5.05 6.01
CA GLU A 168 -4.07 -5.53 6.32
C GLU A 168 -2.99 -4.83 5.49
N GLU A 169 -3.24 -4.58 4.20
CA GLU A 169 -2.33 -3.80 3.34
C GLU A 169 -2.21 -2.35 3.84
N LEU A 170 -3.32 -1.71 4.22
CA LEU A 170 -3.32 -0.37 4.81
C LEU A 170 -2.58 -0.30 6.16
N GLU A 171 -2.74 -1.30 7.04
CA GLU A 171 -1.98 -1.36 8.30
C GLU A 171 -0.46 -1.42 8.07
N CYS A 172 -0.02 -2.11 7.02
CA CYS A 172 1.40 -2.14 6.64
C CYS A 172 1.88 -0.75 6.16
N LEU A 173 1.10 -0.04 5.36
CA LEU A 173 1.43 1.32 4.93
C LEU A 173 1.42 2.32 6.10
N GLN A 174 0.47 2.17 7.03
CA GLN A 174 0.39 2.97 8.24
C GLN A 174 1.65 2.83 9.11
N TYR A 175 2.22 1.63 9.19
CA TYR A 175 3.49 1.38 9.88
C TYR A 175 4.63 2.22 9.30
N HIS A 176 4.73 2.28 7.96
CA HIS A 176 5.74 3.09 7.28
C HIS A 176 5.52 4.60 7.44
N CYS A 177 4.29 5.03 7.73
CA CYS A 177 3.97 6.43 8.05
C CYS A 177 4.24 6.82 9.50
N GLY A 178 4.90 5.95 10.28
CA GLY A 178 5.27 6.27 11.67
C GLY A 178 4.06 6.49 12.59
N LEU A 179 2.87 6.02 12.19
CA LEU A 179 1.60 6.26 12.89
C LEU A 179 1.36 5.28 14.07
N PHE A 180 2.39 4.60 14.57
CA PHE A 180 2.30 3.84 15.82
C PHE A 180 2.76 4.65 17.04
N GLY A 181 1.76 5.25 17.69
CA GLY A 181 1.82 5.88 19.01
C GLY A 181 0.46 6.05 19.70
N SER A 182 -0.64 5.53 19.15
CA SER A 182 -1.97 5.60 19.78
C SER A 182 -2.94 4.64 19.10
N LEU A 183 -3.36 3.56 19.79
CA LEU A 183 -4.72 2.95 19.75
C LEU A 183 -4.77 1.61 20.54
N PHE A 184 -4.48 1.67 21.85
CA PHE A 184 -5.43 1.12 22.83
C PHE A 184 -5.95 2.32 23.63
N SER A 185 -7.13 2.83 23.30
CA SER A 185 -7.89 3.64 24.25
C SER A 185 -9.38 3.41 24.07
N SER A 186 -9.81 2.18 24.35
CA SER A 186 -11.17 1.87 24.78
C SER A 186 -11.31 1.94 26.31
N SER A 187 -10.53 2.80 26.99
CA SER A 187 -10.51 2.92 28.45
C SER A 187 -10.39 4.37 28.92
N ARG A 188 -11.17 5.28 28.31
CA ARG A 188 -11.59 6.54 28.94
C ARG A 188 -13.10 6.53 29.23
N HIS A 189 -13.54 5.51 29.94
CA HIS A 189 -14.65 5.59 30.89
C HIS A 189 -14.10 5.32 32.29
N LYS A 190 -13.43 6.31 32.86
CA LYS A 190 -13.19 6.38 34.31
C LYS A 190 -13.59 7.76 34.82
N HIS A 191 -14.82 7.78 35.32
CA HIS A 191 -15.34 8.62 36.39
C HIS A 191 -14.63 9.95 36.67
N ARG A 192 -15.26 11.04 36.19
CA ARG A 192 -15.36 12.27 36.98
C ARG A 192 -16.06 11.94 38.31
N ARG A 193 -15.31 11.67 39.38
CA ARG A 193 -15.77 11.98 40.74
C ARG A 193 -14.64 12.65 41.51
N ARG A 194 -14.97 13.88 41.93
CA ARG A 194 -14.15 14.86 42.62
C ARG A 194 -13.49 14.28 43.88
N ARG A 195 -12.25 14.69 44.12
CA ARG A 195 -11.60 14.65 45.44
C ARG A 195 -12.44 15.44 46.45
N LYS A 196 -12.67 14.87 47.63
CA LYS A 196 -12.81 15.62 48.89
C LYS A 196 -11.94 14.92 49.95
N TYR A 197 -11.16 15.75 50.64
CA TYR A 197 -10.30 15.44 51.78
C TYR A 197 -11.12 15.22 53.06
N SER A 198 -10.66 14.30 53.93
CA SER A 198 -10.77 14.32 55.42
C SER A 198 -10.28 12.94 55.94
N SER A 199 -9.06 12.83 56.46
CA SER A 199 -8.67 12.92 57.89
C SER A 199 -8.83 11.60 58.69
N SER A 200 -7.92 11.44 59.66
CA SER A 200 -7.92 10.53 60.84
C SER A 200 -7.64 9.02 60.70
N TYR A 201 -6.34 8.65 60.87
CA TYR A 201 -5.75 7.77 61.91
C TYR A 201 -6.32 6.34 62.22
N PRO A 202 -5.57 5.44 62.92
CA PRO A 202 -4.97 4.21 62.37
C PRO A 202 -5.50 2.90 63.00
N ARG A 203 -5.06 1.70 62.55
CA ARG A 203 -4.71 0.55 63.43
C ARG A 203 -4.17 -0.70 62.72
N ARG A 204 -3.31 -1.40 63.48
CA ARG A 204 -2.63 -2.70 63.29
C ARG A 204 -3.60 -3.90 63.25
N TYR A 205 -3.12 -5.06 62.77
CA TYR A 205 -3.02 -6.41 63.43
C TYR A 205 -2.64 -7.43 62.32
N LYS A 206 -1.48 -8.13 62.35
CA LYS A 206 -1.22 -9.48 62.95
C LYS A 206 -2.40 -10.45 62.73
N TYR A 207 -2.29 -11.65 62.13
CA TYR A 207 -1.42 -12.77 62.49
C TYR A 207 -1.44 -13.86 61.39
N SER A 208 -0.56 -14.83 61.59
CA SER A 208 -0.07 -15.97 60.79
C SER A 208 -1.00 -17.16 60.51
N SER A 209 -0.64 -17.94 59.48
CA SER A 209 -0.45 -19.42 59.47
C SER A 209 -0.09 -19.84 58.02
N SER A 210 0.62 -20.90 57.66
CA SER A 210 1.56 -21.83 58.31
C SER A 210 2.08 -22.77 57.20
N TYR A 211 3.40 -22.75 56.95
CA TYR A 211 4.26 -23.89 56.53
C TYR A 211 4.07 -24.61 55.16
N PRO A 212 5.12 -25.33 54.66
CA PRO A 212 5.58 -25.20 53.28
C PRO A 212 5.75 -26.56 52.57
N ARG A 213 6.15 -26.57 51.28
CA ARG A 213 7.13 -27.55 50.79
C ARG A 213 7.77 -27.14 49.46
N HIS A 214 9.09 -27.18 49.48
CA HIS A 214 10.02 -27.12 48.37
C HIS A 214 9.81 -28.29 47.39
N HIS A 215 10.17 -28.12 46.11
CA HIS A 215 11.32 -28.81 45.51
C HIS A 215 11.78 -28.11 44.20
N LYS A 216 13.10 -27.91 44.13
CA LYS A 216 13.94 -27.40 43.03
C LYS A 216 14.16 -28.52 42.00
N TYR A 217 14.33 -28.26 40.70
CA TYR A 217 15.57 -28.10 39.89
C TYR A 217 15.07 -28.27 38.42
N SER A 218 15.62 -27.77 37.31
CA SER A 218 16.79 -26.96 36.95
C SER A 218 16.81 -26.87 35.42
N SER A 219 17.51 -25.85 34.94
CA SER A 219 17.82 -25.54 33.54
C SER A 219 18.42 -26.68 32.72
N SER A 220 18.10 -26.70 31.42
CA SER A 220 19.12 -26.85 30.37
C SER A 220 18.52 -26.49 29.00
N TYR A 221 19.02 -25.41 28.39
CA TYR A 221 18.99 -25.20 26.94
C TYR A 221 20.25 -25.86 26.36
N PRO A 222 20.22 -26.39 25.11
CA PRO A 222 20.74 -25.57 24.01
C PRO A 222 20.06 -25.73 22.62
N ARG A 223 19.99 -24.58 21.93
CA ARG A 223 20.12 -24.26 20.48
C ARG A 223 19.75 -25.28 19.36
N ARG A 224 18.74 -24.85 18.59
CA ARG A 224 18.56 -24.77 17.10
C ARG A 224 19.53 -25.51 16.14
N ARG A 225 18.94 -26.21 15.15
CA ARG A 225 19.19 -26.11 13.68
C ARG A 225 17.89 -26.47 12.93
N ARG A 226 17.24 -25.49 12.28
CA ARG A 226 17.22 -25.22 10.81
C ARG A 226 16.64 -26.36 9.96
N TYR A 227 15.41 -26.17 9.49
CA TYR A 227 14.95 -26.61 8.18
C TYR A 227 14.28 -25.44 7.46
N SER A 228 14.44 -25.44 6.15
CA SER A 228 14.29 -24.33 5.21
C SER A 228 13.02 -24.52 4.37
N SER A 229 12.14 -23.51 4.29
CA SER A 229 11.10 -23.25 3.25
C SER A 229 10.08 -24.38 2.93
N PRO A 230 9.01 -24.19 2.11
CA PRO A 230 8.30 -22.98 1.66
C PRO A 230 6.74 -23.07 1.80
N PHE A 231 6.04 -22.02 1.35
CA PHE A 231 4.62 -21.97 0.91
C PHE A 231 3.44 -22.08 1.90
N PHE A 232 2.41 -21.27 1.56
CA PHE A 232 1.02 -21.21 2.00
C PHE A 232 0.41 -22.53 2.50
N SER A 233 -0.34 -22.49 3.62
CA SER A 233 -1.72 -22.99 3.68
C SER A 233 -2.36 -22.68 5.04
N SER A 234 -3.64 -22.34 4.96
CA SER A 234 -4.61 -21.96 5.98
C SER A 234 -4.55 -22.70 7.31
N SER A 235 -4.77 -21.95 8.38
CA SER A 235 -5.48 -22.47 9.56
C SER A 235 -6.34 -21.35 10.14
N ASP A 236 -7.60 -21.45 9.76
CA ASP A 236 -8.75 -20.77 10.30
C ASP A 236 -8.90 -21.00 11.80
N ARG A 237 -9.57 -20.04 12.45
CA ARG A 237 -9.84 -19.93 13.90
C ARG A 237 -8.72 -19.27 14.71
N TYR A 238 -8.69 -17.94 14.70
CA TYR A 238 -8.73 -17.14 15.93
C TYR A 238 -8.86 -15.63 15.59
N ARG A 239 -9.89 -14.99 16.17
CA ARG A 239 -10.10 -13.52 16.33
C ARG A 239 -10.97 -12.79 15.31
N HIS A 240 -12.22 -13.22 15.26
CA HIS A 240 -13.36 -12.51 14.69
C HIS A 240 -13.81 -11.24 15.47
N ARG A 241 -12.91 -10.39 16.00
CA ARG A 241 -13.34 -9.29 16.89
C ARG A 241 -12.67 -7.92 16.78
N LYS A 242 -11.94 -7.59 15.70
CA LYS A 242 -11.26 -6.26 15.62
C LYS A 242 -11.39 -5.44 14.33
N TYR A 243 -12.07 -5.88 13.29
CA TYR A 243 -12.08 -5.16 12.00
C TYR A 243 -13.13 -4.05 11.87
N LYS A 244 -13.61 -3.48 12.99
CA LYS A 244 -14.79 -2.59 12.97
C LYS A 244 -14.46 -1.10 12.85
N LYS A 245 -13.28 -0.70 12.38
CA LYS A 245 -12.88 0.72 12.49
C LYS A 245 -11.99 1.27 11.37
N TYR A 246 -12.17 0.82 10.14
CA TYR A 246 -11.41 1.37 9.00
C TYR A 246 -12.27 2.00 7.90
N PHE A 247 -13.59 2.09 8.07
CA PHE A 247 -14.45 2.88 7.20
C PHE A 247 -15.57 3.47 8.07
N SER A 248 -15.55 4.77 8.31
CA SER A 248 -16.70 5.46 8.90
C SER A 248 -17.67 5.82 7.78
N PHE A 249 -18.58 4.91 7.43
CA PHE A 249 -19.72 5.26 6.59
C PHE A 249 -20.54 6.34 7.30
N SER A 250 -20.60 7.52 6.70
CA SER A 250 -21.70 8.45 6.96
C SER A 250 -22.88 7.96 6.14
N SER A 251 -23.84 7.32 6.78
CA SER A 251 -25.13 7.02 6.17
C SER A 251 -25.85 8.35 5.91
N SER A 252 -26.16 8.64 4.66
CA SER A 252 -27.16 9.64 4.25
C SER A 252 -28.11 8.98 3.27
#